data_AF-A0A7C6BAH8-F1
#
_entry.id   AF-A0A7C6BAH8-F1
#
_cell.length_a   1.000
_cell.length_b   1.000
_cell.length_c   1.000
_cell.angle_alpha   90.00
_cell.angle_beta   90.00
_cell.angle_gamma   90.00
#
_symmetry.space_group_name_H-M   'P 1'
#
loop_
_entity.id
_entity.type
_entity.pdbx_description
1 polymer ?
#
loop_
_entity_poly.entity_id
_entity_poly.type
_entity_poly.pdbx_seq_one_letter_code
_entity_poly.pdbx_strand_id
1 'polypeptide(L)'
;MTDTTSIPPADEKIESAGTLRARISGGALIALAFVVLFLLDVAPGEVATFKLTGPRDAIQVPNLVVPGGFTTLVAALLAFLGARLFFRGGGRWATVFIGIGMLFAVMAFLVWADAGKSFNLTGMLSETMVRAVPIALGGLAGVLSERVAVVNIAIEGMLLAGAFTGALMG
;
A
#
# COMPACT_ATOMS: atom_id res chain seq x y z
N MET A 1 29.53 53.18 29.11
CA MET A 1 29.41 51.71 29.28
C MET A 1 28.02 51.37 28.78
N THR A 2 27.90 51.04 27.50
CA THR A 2 26.63 50.86 26.77
C THR A 2 26.16 49.43 26.94
N ASP A 3 25.00 49.26 27.60
CA ASP A 3 24.30 47.99 27.72
C ASP A 3 23.83 47.49 26.35
N THR A 4 24.45 46.43 25.88
CA THR A 4 23.97 45.65 24.73
C THR A 4 22.89 44.69 25.20
N THR A 5 21.63 45.05 25.00
CA THR A 5 20.49 44.13 25.08
C THR A 5 20.66 43.02 24.04
N SER A 6 21.12 41.85 24.47
CA SER A 6 21.16 40.64 23.64
C SER A 6 19.74 40.14 23.40
N ILE A 7 19.25 40.27 22.17
CA ILE A 7 18.03 39.61 21.71
C ILE A 7 18.30 38.10 21.71
N PRO A 8 17.53 37.27 22.44
CA PRO A 8 17.74 35.82 22.39
C PRO A 8 17.50 35.32 20.96
N PRO A 9 18.35 34.41 20.44
CA PRO A 9 18.15 33.86 19.10
C PRO A 9 16.78 33.17 19.06
N ALA A 10 15.98 33.50 18.05
CA ALA A 10 14.73 32.80 17.79
C ALA A 10 15.06 31.31 17.60
N ASP A 11 14.55 30.49 18.50
CA ASP A 11 14.77 29.04 18.54
C ASP A 11 14.05 28.41 17.33
N GLU A 12 14.70 28.43 16.17
CA GLU A 12 14.22 27.79 14.95
C GLU A 12 14.25 26.28 15.18
N LYS A 13 13.10 25.76 15.63
CA LYS A 13 12.91 24.34 15.90
C LYS A 13 13.02 23.56 14.59
N ILE A 14 14.24 23.15 14.24
CA ILE A 14 14.51 22.25 13.10
C ILE A 14 13.63 21.01 13.28
N GLU A 15 12.68 20.84 12.36
CA GLU A 15 11.75 19.73 12.41
C GLU A 15 12.52 18.41 12.28
N SER A 16 12.42 17.53 13.29
CA SER A 16 13.07 16.23 13.24
C SER A 16 12.57 15.43 12.03
N ALA A 17 13.47 14.69 11.37
CA ALA A 17 13.13 13.81 10.26
C ALA A 17 11.99 12.82 10.58
N GLY A 18 11.81 12.45 11.86
CA GLY A 18 10.69 11.63 12.31
C GLY A 18 9.32 12.31 12.21
N THR A 19 9.25 13.62 12.47
CA THR A 19 8.02 14.41 12.36
C THR A 19 7.62 14.61 10.90
N LEU A 20 8.59 14.91 10.04
CA LEU A 20 8.36 15.02 8.59
C LEU A 20 7.83 13.71 8.00
N ARG A 21 8.47 12.58 8.32
CA ARG A 21 8.01 11.25 7.88
C ARG A 21 6.58 10.95 8.34
N ALA A 22 6.23 11.31 9.58
CA ALA A 22 4.88 11.14 10.12
C ALA A 22 3.84 12.01 9.38
N ARG A 23 4.21 13.24 9.01
CA ARG A 23 3.33 14.12 8.21
C ARG A 23 3.14 13.61 6.79
N ILE A 24 4.21 13.19 6.11
CA ILE A 24 4.12 12.62 4.76
C ILE A 24 3.25 11.36 4.76
N SER A 25 3.52 10.43 5.68
CA SER A 25 2.72 9.20 5.79
C SER A 25 1.28 9.47 6.22
N GLY A 26 1.04 10.45 7.10
CA GLY A 26 -0.31 10.87 7.49
C GLY A 26 -1.07 11.47 6.32
N GLY A 27 -0.41 12.33 5.55
CA GLY A 27 -0.96 12.90 4.30
C GLY A 27 -1.25 11.83 3.26
N ALA A 28 -0.38 10.83 3.11
CA ALA A 28 -0.62 9.70 2.21
C ALA A 28 -1.86 8.88 2.61
N LEU A 29 -2.06 8.62 3.91
CA LEU A 29 -3.27 7.93 4.39
C LEU A 29 -4.55 8.76 4.19
N ILE A 30 -4.47 10.08 4.34
CA ILE A 30 -5.61 10.97 4.05
C ILE A 30 -5.92 10.97 2.55
N ALA A 31 -4.90 11.05 1.70
CA ALA A 31 -5.10 10.94 0.25
C ALA A 31 -5.72 9.59 -0.13
N LEU A 32 -5.26 8.51 0.49
CA LEU A 32 -5.83 7.17 0.29
C LEU A 32 -7.28 7.09 0.79
N ALA A 33 -7.63 7.77 1.89
CA ALA A 33 -9.02 7.87 2.35
C ALA A 33 -9.91 8.52 1.30
N PHE A 34 -9.44 9.58 0.64
CA PHE A 34 -10.16 10.21 -0.46
C PHE A 34 -10.29 9.31 -1.68
N VAL A 35 -9.24 8.56 -2.04
CA VAL A 35 -9.32 7.54 -3.09
C VAL A 35 -10.39 6.51 -2.74
N VAL A 36 -10.42 6.01 -1.50
CA VAL A 36 -11.43 5.04 -1.08
C VAL A 36 -12.84 5.63 -1.13
N LEU A 37 -13.03 6.88 -0.67
CA LEU A 37 -14.34 7.53 -0.67
C LEU A 37 -14.88 7.84 -2.07
N PHE A 38 -14.02 8.29 -2.99
CA PHE A 38 -14.47 8.85 -4.27
C PHE A 38 -14.25 7.92 -5.46
N LEU A 39 -13.22 7.07 -5.43
CA LEU A 39 -12.91 6.15 -6.54
C LEU A 39 -13.37 4.72 -6.23
N LEU A 40 -13.41 4.32 -4.97
CA LEU A 40 -13.79 2.97 -4.53
C LEU A 40 -15.17 2.93 -3.84
N ASP A 41 -16.05 3.86 -4.20
CA ASP A 41 -17.41 3.91 -3.67
C ASP A 41 -18.24 2.73 -4.18
N VAL A 42 -19.02 2.14 -3.28
CA VAL A 42 -19.90 1.00 -3.57
C VAL A 42 -21.32 1.40 -3.23
N ALA A 43 -22.24 1.19 -4.17
CA ALA A 43 -23.61 1.67 -4.02
C ALA A 43 -24.29 1.08 -2.75
N PRO A 44 -25.10 1.88 -2.04
CA PRO A 44 -25.81 1.39 -0.86
C PRO A 44 -26.72 0.21 -1.21
N GLY A 45 -26.48 -0.94 -0.58
CA GLY A 45 -27.22 -2.19 -0.82
C GLY A 45 -26.49 -3.20 -1.70
N GLU A 46 -25.39 -2.83 -2.34
CA GLU A 46 -24.49 -3.81 -2.97
C GLU A 46 -23.63 -4.53 -1.94
N VAL A 47 -23.32 -5.78 -2.25
CA VAL A 47 -22.63 -6.69 -1.35
C VAL A 47 -21.53 -7.41 -2.12
N ALA A 48 -20.31 -7.41 -1.58
CA ALA A 48 -19.21 -8.21 -2.08
C ALA A 48 -19.29 -9.63 -1.49
N THR A 49 -19.10 -10.65 -2.32
CA THR A 49 -19.20 -12.05 -1.95
C THR A 49 -17.92 -12.79 -2.32
N PHE A 50 -17.00 -12.90 -1.37
CA PHE A 50 -15.76 -13.63 -1.56
C PHE A 50 -15.99 -15.13 -1.41
N LYS A 51 -15.87 -15.86 -2.51
CA LYS A 51 -15.88 -17.33 -2.48
C LYS A 51 -14.50 -17.82 -2.04
N LEU A 52 -14.47 -18.52 -0.92
CA LEU A 52 -13.25 -19.01 -0.28
C LEU A 52 -12.88 -20.44 -0.72
N THR A 53 -13.84 -21.20 -1.24
CA THR A 53 -13.62 -22.58 -1.70
C THR A 53 -14.13 -22.80 -3.11
N GLY A 54 -13.38 -23.61 -3.86
CA GLY A 54 -13.75 -24.07 -5.19
C GLY A 54 -14.62 -25.34 -5.14
N PRO A 55 -15.24 -25.73 -6.27
CA PRO A 55 -16.12 -26.91 -6.35
C PRO A 55 -15.42 -28.25 -6.03
N ARG A 56 -14.09 -28.29 -6.03
CA ARG A 56 -13.27 -29.50 -5.84
C ARG A 56 -12.45 -29.47 -4.54
N ASP A 57 -12.62 -28.45 -3.69
CA ASP A 57 -11.89 -28.37 -2.44
C ASP A 57 -12.42 -29.38 -1.41
N ALA A 58 -11.49 -30.01 -0.68
CA ALA A 58 -11.79 -31.03 0.31
C ALA A 58 -12.58 -30.49 1.53
N ILE A 59 -12.46 -29.20 1.80
CA ILE A 59 -13.20 -28.49 2.85
C ILE A 59 -13.95 -27.35 2.16
N GLN A 60 -15.27 -27.26 2.39
CA GLN A 60 -16.10 -26.17 1.88
C GLN A 60 -16.32 -25.15 2.99
N VAL A 61 -15.93 -23.90 2.74
CA VAL A 61 -16.06 -22.80 3.70
C VAL A 61 -17.14 -21.85 3.21
N PRO A 62 -18.07 -21.40 4.07
CA PRO A 62 -19.09 -20.44 3.68
C PRO A 62 -18.48 -19.16 3.07
N ASN A 63 -19.16 -18.59 2.08
CA ASN A 63 -18.72 -17.36 1.43
C ASN A 63 -18.64 -16.21 2.45
N LEU A 64 -17.58 -15.40 2.34
CA LEU A 64 -17.45 -14.20 3.14
C LEU A 64 -18.21 -13.06 2.44
N VAL A 65 -19.28 -12.62 3.08
CA VAL A 65 -20.20 -11.59 2.56
C VAL A 65 -19.90 -10.28 3.27
N VAL A 66 -19.50 -9.25 2.51
CA VAL A 66 -19.12 -7.93 3.04
C VAL A 66 -20.02 -6.85 2.43
N PRO A 67 -20.81 -6.13 3.25
CA PRO A 67 -21.66 -5.05 2.76
C PRO A 67 -20.84 -3.87 2.19
N GLY A 68 -21.35 -3.21 1.15
CA GLY A 68 -20.70 -2.05 0.51
C GLY A 68 -20.35 -0.92 1.47
N GLY A 69 -21.16 -0.67 2.51
CA GLY A 69 -20.88 0.35 3.53
C GLY A 69 -19.57 0.13 4.32
N PHE A 70 -18.93 -1.03 4.17
CA PHE A 70 -17.58 -1.27 4.69
C PHE A 70 -16.54 -0.33 4.08
N THR A 71 -16.62 0.02 2.80
CA THR A 71 -15.64 0.92 2.16
C THR A 71 -15.68 2.31 2.77
N THR A 72 -16.87 2.83 3.08
CA THR A 72 -17.04 4.12 3.76
C THR A 72 -16.45 4.11 5.17
N LEU A 73 -16.64 3.02 5.93
CA LEU A 73 -16.02 2.84 7.24
C LEU A 73 -14.49 2.80 7.16
N VAL A 74 -13.93 2.09 6.17
CA VAL A 74 -12.49 2.07 5.92
C VAL A 74 -11.97 3.46 5.62
N ALA A 75 -12.68 4.22 4.79
CA ALA A 75 -12.27 5.58 4.45
C ALA A 75 -12.26 6.50 5.68
N ALA A 76 -13.28 6.42 6.54
CA ALA A 76 -13.31 7.14 7.81
C ALA A 76 -12.14 6.74 8.74
N LEU A 77 -11.83 5.45 8.80
CA LEU A 77 -10.69 4.92 9.55
C LEU A 77 -9.36 5.47 9.00
N LEU A 78 -9.14 5.41 7.69
CA LEU A 78 -7.95 5.93 7.02
C LEU A 78 -7.76 7.43 7.27
N ALA A 79 -8.84 8.21 7.17
CA ALA A 79 -8.82 9.63 7.47
C ALA A 79 -8.45 9.89 8.94
N PHE A 80 -9.01 9.11 9.87
CA PHE A 80 -8.70 9.22 11.30
C PHE A 80 -7.22 8.89 11.60
N LEU A 81 -6.71 7.77 11.10
CA LEU A 81 -5.31 7.36 11.27
C LEU A 81 -4.36 8.37 10.61
N GLY A 82 -4.69 8.83 9.41
CA GLY A 82 -3.91 9.83 8.68
C GLY A 82 -3.86 11.17 9.40
N ALA A 83 -5.01 11.69 9.85
CA ALA A 83 -5.07 12.93 10.65
C ALA A 83 -4.32 12.78 11.98
N ARG A 84 -4.46 11.63 12.65
CA ARG A 84 -3.74 11.35 13.89
C ARG A 84 -2.23 11.34 13.70
N LEU A 85 -1.74 10.83 12.57
CA LEU A 85 -0.31 10.78 12.23
C LEU A 85 0.21 12.15 11.80
N PHE A 86 -0.60 12.90 11.05
CA PHE A 86 -0.28 14.23 10.53
C PHE A 86 -0.16 15.28 11.64
N PHE A 87 -1.13 15.34 12.57
CA PHE A 87 -1.15 16.38 13.61
C PHE A 87 -0.36 16.04 14.87
N ARG A 88 -0.43 14.78 15.32
CA ARG A 88 0.13 14.38 16.63
C ARG A 88 1.41 13.56 16.50
N GLY A 89 1.92 13.36 15.28
CA GLY A 89 3.14 12.61 14.99
C GLY A 89 3.00 11.10 15.22
N GLY A 90 3.97 10.36 14.66
CA GLY A 90 3.91 8.90 14.55
C GLY A 90 4.79 8.12 15.52
N GLY A 91 5.90 8.70 16.00
CA GLY A 91 6.83 8.01 16.91
C GLY A 91 7.07 6.55 16.53
N ARG A 92 7.03 5.65 17.53
CA ARG A 92 7.14 4.19 17.34
C ARG A 92 5.89 3.52 16.73
N TRP A 93 4.74 4.18 16.73
CA TRP A 93 3.46 3.62 16.30
C TRP A 93 3.12 3.92 14.85
N ALA A 94 3.92 4.77 14.18
CA ALA A 94 3.71 5.17 12.79
C ALA A 94 3.60 3.97 11.85
N THR A 95 4.56 3.05 11.95
CA THR A 95 4.60 1.84 11.13
C THR A 95 3.37 0.96 11.33
N VAL A 96 2.88 0.86 12.57
CA VAL A 96 1.67 0.09 12.89
C VAL A 96 0.44 0.75 12.29
N PHE A 97 0.29 2.06 12.41
CA PHE A 97 -0.82 2.81 11.83
C PHE A 97 -0.84 2.76 10.30
N ILE A 98 0.34 2.86 9.67
CA ILE A 98 0.48 2.70 8.22
C ILE A 98 0.12 1.27 7.80
N GLY A 99 0.63 0.25 8.50
CA GLY A 99 0.34 -1.15 8.21
C GLY A 99 -1.14 -1.48 8.34
N ILE A 100 -1.80 -1.04 9.41
CA ILE A 100 -3.24 -1.20 9.62
C ILE A 100 -4.01 -0.45 8.53
N GLY A 101 -3.65 0.81 8.26
CA GLY A 101 -4.30 1.60 7.21
C GLY A 101 -4.21 0.92 5.85
N MET A 102 -3.01 0.47 5.46
CA MET A 102 -2.80 -0.20 4.19
C MET A 102 -3.59 -1.51 4.07
N LEU A 103 -3.64 -2.31 5.14
CA LEU A 103 -4.45 -3.52 5.17
C LEU A 103 -5.93 -3.22 4.91
N PHE A 104 -6.50 -2.23 5.60
CA PHE A 104 -7.89 -1.85 5.40
C PHE A 104 -8.13 -1.25 4.02
N ALA A 105 -7.20 -0.46 3.48
CA ALA A 105 -7.31 0.06 2.12
C ALA A 105 -7.36 -1.06 1.07
N VAL A 106 -6.53 -2.11 1.21
CA VAL A 106 -6.59 -3.29 0.35
C VAL A 106 -7.94 -4.00 0.49
N MET A 107 -8.47 -4.14 1.71
CA MET A 107 -9.79 -4.74 1.92
C MET A 107 -10.91 -3.92 1.26
N ALA A 108 -10.88 -2.59 1.37
CA ALA A 108 -11.85 -1.72 0.69
C ALA A 108 -11.75 -1.84 -0.83
N PHE A 109 -10.53 -1.91 -1.37
CA PHE A 109 -10.31 -2.16 -2.79
C PHE A 109 -10.88 -3.50 -3.24
N LEU A 110 -10.69 -4.58 -2.47
CA LEU A 110 -11.24 -5.89 -2.78
C LEU A 110 -12.78 -5.89 -2.75
N VAL A 111 -13.38 -5.21 -1.77
CA VAL A 111 -14.84 -5.07 -1.66
C VAL A 111 -15.39 -4.30 -2.86
N TRP A 112 -14.77 -3.19 -3.23
CA TRP A 112 -15.15 -2.44 -4.43
C TRP A 112 -14.99 -3.26 -5.72
N ALA A 113 -13.88 -4.00 -5.84
CA ALA A 113 -13.61 -4.78 -7.04
C ALA A 113 -14.66 -5.88 -7.25
N ASP A 114 -15.12 -6.52 -6.17
CA ASP A 114 -16.10 -7.62 -6.18
C ASP A 114 -17.57 -7.15 -5.99
N ALA A 115 -17.82 -5.89 -5.63
CA ALA A 115 -19.18 -5.38 -5.45
C ALA A 115 -20.03 -5.59 -6.72
N GLY A 116 -21.23 -6.15 -6.55
CA GLY A 116 -22.14 -6.50 -7.65
C GLY A 116 -21.69 -7.68 -8.51
N LYS A 117 -20.58 -8.34 -8.15
CA LYS A 117 -20.01 -9.52 -8.82
C LYS A 117 -19.75 -10.61 -7.78
N SER A 118 -19.34 -11.80 -8.23
CA SER A 118 -18.93 -12.87 -7.32
C SER A 118 -17.65 -13.51 -7.84
N PHE A 119 -16.52 -13.19 -7.22
CA PHE A 119 -15.21 -13.71 -7.58
C PHE A 119 -14.74 -14.81 -6.63
N ASN A 120 -13.91 -15.71 -7.18
CA ASN A 120 -13.23 -16.75 -6.40
C ASN A 120 -11.88 -16.20 -5.93
N LEU A 121 -11.81 -15.81 -4.66
CA LEU A 121 -10.62 -15.23 -4.06
C LEU A 121 -9.44 -16.21 -4.10
N THR A 122 -9.71 -17.49 -3.84
CA THR A 122 -8.70 -18.56 -3.81
C THR A 122 -8.12 -18.80 -5.21
N GLY A 123 -8.96 -18.75 -6.25
CA GLY A 123 -8.51 -18.82 -7.64
C GLY A 123 -7.61 -17.64 -8.02
N MET A 124 -7.98 -16.42 -7.63
CA MET A 124 -7.16 -15.23 -7.88
C MET A 124 -5.82 -15.27 -7.16
N LEU A 125 -5.79 -15.73 -5.91
CA LEU A 125 -4.55 -15.93 -5.15
C LEU A 125 -3.63 -16.95 -5.83
N SER A 126 -4.19 -18.07 -6.31
CA SER A 126 -3.42 -19.07 -7.06
C SER A 126 -2.83 -18.50 -8.34
N GLU A 127 -3.63 -17.80 -9.15
CA GLU A 127 -3.17 -17.12 -10.37
C GLU A 127 -2.07 -16.09 -10.09
N THR A 128 -2.24 -15.32 -9.01
CA THR A 128 -1.23 -14.34 -8.58
C THR A 128 0.07 -15.03 -8.18
N MET A 129 0.00 -16.13 -7.44
CA MET A 129 1.17 -16.93 -7.07
C MET A 129 1.90 -17.47 -8.30
N VAL A 130 1.18 -18.08 -9.25
CA VAL A 130 1.76 -18.62 -10.49
C VAL A 130 2.51 -17.53 -11.29
N ARG A 131 1.98 -16.31 -11.33
CA ARG A 131 2.60 -15.18 -12.03
C ARG A 131 3.74 -14.51 -11.25
N ALA A 132 3.64 -14.45 -9.93
CA ALA A 132 4.64 -13.80 -9.08
C ALA A 132 5.91 -14.66 -8.91
N VAL A 133 5.78 -15.99 -8.90
CA VAL A 133 6.89 -16.92 -8.66
C VAL A 133 8.05 -16.72 -9.66
N PRO A 134 7.84 -16.64 -10.98
CA PRO A 134 8.93 -16.40 -11.94
C PRO A 134 9.69 -15.10 -11.68
N ILE A 135 8.99 -14.04 -11.28
CA ILE A 135 9.59 -12.73 -10.98
C ILE A 135 10.45 -12.84 -9.72
N ALA A 136 9.93 -13.49 -8.67
CA ALA A 136 10.67 -13.70 -7.43
C ALA A 136 11.92 -14.57 -7.64
N LEU A 137 11.79 -15.67 -8.38
CA LEU A 137 12.92 -16.55 -8.72
C LEU A 137 13.94 -15.84 -9.62
N GLY A 138 13.49 -15.01 -10.57
CA GLY A 138 14.37 -14.18 -11.40
C GLY A 138 15.18 -13.18 -10.58
N GLY A 139 14.54 -12.49 -9.61
CA GLY A 139 15.22 -11.58 -8.70
C GLY A 139 16.23 -12.29 -7.79
N LEU A 140 15.85 -13.45 -7.22
CA LEU A 140 16.74 -14.28 -6.42
C LEU A 140 17.94 -14.79 -7.22
N ALA A 141 17.73 -15.21 -8.47
CA ALA A 141 18.81 -15.62 -9.37
C ALA A 141 19.79 -14.46 -9.62
N GLY A 142 19.29 -13.23 -9.81
CA GLY A 142 20.14 -12.03 -9.95
C GLY A 142 21.05 -11.80 -8.73
N VAL A 143 20.47 -11.82 -7.52
CA VAL A 143 21.23 -11.62 -6.27
C VAL A 143 22.26 -12.73 -6.04
N LEU A 144 21.94 -13.98 -6.40
CA LEU A 144 22.89 -15.09 -6.29
C LEU A 144 24.04 -14.97 -7.30
N SER A 145 23.75 -14.59 -8.55
CA SER A 145 24.76 -14.35 -9.59
C SER A 145 25.76 -13.26 -9.18
N GLU A 146 25.30 -12.16 -8.58
CA GLU A 146 26.16 -11.10 -8.06
C GLU A 146 27.10 -11.61 -6.95
N ARG A 147 26.59 -12.45 -6.04
CA ARG A 147 27.40 -13.02 -4.94
C ARG A 147 28.49 -13.99 -5.38
N VAL A 148 28.34 -14.62 -6.54
CA VAL A 148 29.32 -15.58 -7.09
C VAL A 148 30.19 -14.91 -8.18
N ALA A 149 30.08 -13.58 -8.34
CA ALA A 149 30.75 -12.81 -9.38
C ALA A 149 30.48 -13.34 -10.81
N VAL A 150 29.29 -13.90 -11.03
CA VAL A 150 28.82 -14.36 -12.34
C VAL A 150 27.99 -13.25 -12.94
N VAL A 151 28.47 -12.63 -14.01
CA VAL A 151 27.74 -11.55 -14.70
C VAL A 151 26.71 -12.18 -15.64
N ASN A 152 25.43 -11.94 -15.36
CA ASN A 152 24.34 -12.43 -16.21
C ASN A 152 24.05 -11.45 -17.36
N ILE A 153 24.69 -11.68 -18.51
CA ILE A 153 24.53 -10.88 -19.73
C ILE A 153 23.07 -10.80 -20.21
N ALA A 154 22.24 -11.81 -19.94
CA ALA A 154 20.84 -11.78 -20.33
C ALA A 154 20.02 -10.77 -19.50
N ILE A 155 20.29 -10.66 -18.20
CA ILE A 155 19.60 -9.67 -17.33
C ILE A 155 20.08 -8.26 -17.66
N GLU A 156 21.40 -8.07 -17.83
CA GLU A 156 21.97 -6.77 -18.19
C GLU A 156 21.49 -6.30 -19.57
N GLY A 157 21.38 -7.22 -20.54
CA GLY A 157 20.80 -6.94 -21.85
C GLY A 157 19.33 -6.52 -21.78
N MET A 158 18.51 -7.17 -20.93
CA MET A 158 17.11 -6.77 -20.72
C MET A 158 16.99 -5.39 -20.03
N LEU A 159 17.87 -5.08 -19.07
CA LEU A 159 17.91 -3.77 -18.41
C LEU A 159 18.31 -2.65 -19.40
N LEU A 160 19.35 -2.87 -20.21
CA LEU A 160 19.77 -1.90 -21.23
C LEU A 160 18.73 -1.72 -22.33
N ALA A 161 18.11 -2.80 -22.81
CA ALA A 161 17.03 -2.72 -23.78
C ALA A 161 15.82 -1.95 -23.21
N GLY A 162 15.44 -2.22 -21.96
CA GLY A 162 14.38 -1.48 -21.26
C GLY A 162 14.70 0.00 -21.10
N ALA A 163 15.93 0.33 -20.70
CA ALA A 163 16.38 1.72 -20.58
C ALA A 163 16.41 2.44 -21.94
N PHE A 164 16.87 1.77 -23.00
CA PHE A 164 16.86 2.30 -24.36
C PHE A 164 15.43 2.53 -24.88
N THR A 165 14.52 1.57 -24.69
CA THR A 165 13.11 1.73 -25.05
C THR A 165 12.46 2.87 -24.27
N GLY A 166 12.75 2.98 -22.97
CA GLY A 166 12.29 4.10 -22.13
C GLY A 166 12.78 5.44 -22.68
N ALA A 167 14.07 5.57 -22.99
CA ALA A 167 14.64 6.79 -23.55
C ALA A 167 14.07 7.15 -24.93
N LEU A 168 13.69 6.16 -25.74
CA LEU A 168 13.05 6.35 -27.05
C LEU A 168 11.59 6.80 -26.95
N MET A 169 10.84 6.25 -26.01
CA MET A 169 9.39 6.48 -25.87
C MET A 169 9.04 7.67 -24.98
N GLY A 170 9.96 8.07 -24.09
CA GLY A 170 9.77 9.19 -23.15
C GLY A 170 9.32 8.73 -21.78
#